data_AF-A0A6P0TTN7-F1
#
_entry.id   AF-A0A6P0TTN7-F1
#
_cell.length_a   1.000
_cell.length_b   1.000
_cell.length_c   1.000
_cell.angle_alpha   90.00
_cell.angle_beta   90.00
_cell.angle_gamma   90.00
#
_symmetry.space_group_name_H-M   'P 1'
#
loop_
_entity.id
_entity.type
_entity.pdbx_description
1 polymer ?
#
loop_
_entity_poly.entity_id
_entity_poly.type
_entity_poly.pdbx_seq_one_letter_code
_entity_poly.pdbx_strand_id
1 'polypeptide(L)'
;MIFVGTKQLNSVDELRELLTKNSNENSYYFLRWSHKVSGIVKNLPSEFPSSEGQMFNEKLELRWKKNNKGYQILLLSNADPLPEFSPLGKTWKTKLRDAFFYDKENRETRFPRKFKVECPNIAQRYFLDAQTATVHFIALTVKTQND
;
A
#
# COMPACT_ATOMS: atom_id res chain seq x y z
N MET A 1 3.64 17.45 -2.03
CA MET A 1 4.46 17.39 -0.79
C MET A 1 4.58 15.93 -0.34
N ILE A 2 5.39 15.59 0.67
CA ILE A 2 5.44 14.20 1.19
C ILE A 2 4.67 14.16 2.50
N PHE A 3 3.74 13.23 2.62
CA PHE A 3 2.87 13.12 3.79
C PHE A 3 2.82 11.67 4.30
N VAL A 4 2.99 11.52 5.62
CA VAL A 4 2.71 10.28 6.34
C VAL A 4 1.70 10.62 7.42
N GLY A 5 0.63 9.84 7.50
CA GLY A 5 -0.41 10.10 8.48
C GLY A 5 -1.17 8.86 8.89
N THR A 6 -1.91 8.96 9.99
CA THR A 6 -2.72 7.87 10.52
C THR A 6 -4.16 8.30 10.72
N LYS A 7 -5.09 7.35 10.55
CA LYS A 7 -6.52 7.54 10.79
C LYS A 7 -7.08 6.28 11.44
N GLN A 8 -7.99 6.41 12.40
CA GLN A 8 -8.77 5.28 12.91
C GLN A 8 -10.14 5.30 12.21
N LEU A 9 -10.55 4.14 11.70
CA LEU A 9 -11.88 3.89 11.16
C LEU A 9 -12.59 2.90 12.05
N ASN A 10 -13.90 3.05 12.20
CA ASN A 10 -14.72 2.24 13.09
C ASN A 10 -15.47 1.13 12.35
N SER A 11 -15.59 1.23 11.02
CA SER A 11 -16.36 0.28 10.21
C SER A 11 -15.64 -0.15 8.92
N VAL A 12 -16.18 -1.21 8.31
CA VAL A 12 -15.74 -1.71 7.00
C VAL A 12 -16.18 -0.76 5.89
N ASP A 13 -17.34 -0.12 6.03
CA ASP A 13 -17.88 0.79 5.03
C ASP A 13 -17.03 2.06 4.91
N GLU A 14 -16.58 2.61 6.04
CA GLU A 14 -15.63 3.71 6.07
C GLU A 14 -14.30 3.35 5.39
N LEU A 15 -13.81 2.12 5.59
CA LEU A 15 -12.61 1.63 4.90
C LEU A 15 -12.85 1.55 3.40
N ARG A 16 -13.99 1.00 2.97
CA ARG A 16 -14.35 0.89 1.55
C ARG A 16 -14.49 2.25 0.89
N GLU A 17 -15.11 3.21 1.56
CA GLU A 17 -15.24 4.59 1.09
C GLU A 17 -13.87 5.25 0.93
N LEU A 18 -13.01 5.13 1.94
CA LEU A 18 -11.64 5.66 1.90
C LEU A 18 -10.84 5.07 0.73
N LEU A 19 -10.91 3.75 0.54
CA LEU A 19 -10.22 3.08 -0.57
C LEU A 19 -10.76 3.55 -1.92
N THR A 20 -12.09 3.60 -2.07
CA THR A 20 -12.74 4.04 -3.32
C THR A 20 -12.33 5.47 -3.68
N LYS A 21 -12.42 6.40 -2.71
CA LYS A 21 -12.07 7.83 -2.88
C LYS A 21 -10.63 8.05 -3.35
N ASN A 22 -9.71 7.20 -2.90
CA ASN A 22 -8.27 7.33 -3.19
C ASN A 22 -7.78 6.39 -4.30
N SER A 23 -8.67 5.58 -4.87
CA SER A 23 -8.35 4.67 -5.97
C SER A 23 -8.46 5.35 -7.34
N ASN A 24 -7.72 4.81 -8.30
CA ASN A 24 -7.70 5.21 -9.70
C ASN A 24 -7.49 3.95 -10.58
N GLU A 25 -7.38 4.13 -11.90
CA GLU A 25 -7.17 3.03 -12.86
C GLU A 25 -5.88 2.21 -12.65
N ASN A 26 -4.89 2.80 -11.97
CA ASN A 26 -3.59 2.22 -11.65
C ASN A 26 -3.45 1.86 -10.16
N SER A 27 -4.59 1.66 -9.50
CA SER A 27 -4.63 1.20 -8.11
C SER A 27 -4.64 -0.32 -8.04
N TYR A 28 -3.86 -0.83 -7.11
CA TYR A 28 -3.72 -2.26 -6.85
C TYR A 28 -3.88 -2.53 -5.36
N TYR A 29 -4.29 -3.76 -5.06
CA TYR A 29 -4.61 -4.20 -3.71
C TYR A 29 -3.78 -5.42 -3.36
N PHE A 30 -3.37 -5.50 -2.09
CA PHE A 30 -2.76 -6.69 -1.51
C PHE A 30 -3.35 -6.95 -0.13
N LEU A 31 -4.12 -8.03 -0.01
CA LEU A 31 -4.86 -8.41 1.18
C LEU A 31 -4.22 -9.61 1.87
N ARG A 32 -4.23 -9.60 3.20
CA ARG A 32 -3.58 -10.59 4.05
C ARG A 32 -4.54 -11.06 5.14
N TRP A 33 -4.82 -12.37 5.13
CA TRP A 33 -5.52 -13.10 6.18
C TRP A 33 -4.51 -13.99 6.92
N SER A 34 -4.90 -14.54 8.08
CA SER A 34 -4.04 -15.45 8.85
C SER A 34 -3.59 -16.69 8.08
N HIS A 35 -4.37 -17.14 7.09
CA HIS A 35 -4.17 -18.39 6.38
C HIS A 35 -3.88 -18.22 4.87
N LYS A 36 -3.92 -16.99 4.34
CA LYS A 36 -3.70 -16.73 2.91
C LYS A 36 -3.41 -15.26 2.60
N VAL A 37 -2.96 -15.02 1.38
CA VAL A 37 -2.84 -13.68 0.79
C VAL A 37 -3.54 -13.65 -0.57
N SER A 38 -4.01 -12.48 -1.01
CA SER A 38 -4.68 -12.33 -2.31
C SER A 38 -3.73 -12.38 -3.51
N GLY A 39 -2.44 -12.15 -3.27
CA GLY A 39 -1.55 -11.64 -4.32
C GLY A 39 -1.88 -10.17 -4.64
N ILE A 40 -1.16 -9.59 -5.59
CA ILE A 40 -1.42 -8.22 -6.04
C ILE A 40 -2.49 -8.25 -7.12
N VAL A 41 -3.64 -7.66 -6.80
CA VAL A 41 -4.86 -7.71 -7.62
C VAL A 41 -5.37 -6.31 -7.90
N LYS A 42 -6.01 -6.12 -9.06
CA LYS A 42 -6.55 -4.84 -9.52
C LYS A 42 -7.92 -4.54 -8.89
N ASN A 43 -8.71 -5.57 -8.64
CA ASN A 43 -10.03 -5.44 -8.02
C ASN A 43 -10.01 -5.97 -6.58
N LEU A 44 -10.77 -5.33 -5.69
CA LEU A 44 -11.01 -5.85 -4.35
C LEU A 44 -11.69 -7.22 -4.44
N PRO A 45 -11.16 -8.27 -3.78
CA PRO A 45 -11.78 -9.59 -3.79
C PRO A 45 -13.09 -9.59 -2.99
N SER A 46 -13.97 -10.55 -3.28
CA SER A 46 -15.26 -10.72 -2.59
C SER A 46 -15.12 -10.93 -1.07
N GLU A 47 -14.00 -11.52 -0.64
CA GLU A 47 -13.68 -11.78 0.77
C GLU A 47 -13.12 -10.56 1.53
N PHE A 48 -13.27 -9.35 0.97
CA PHE A 48 -12.93 -8.10 1.64
C PHE A 48 -13.88 -7.83 2.84
N PRO A 49 -13.37 -7.29 3.96
CA PRO A 49 -11.99 -6.91 4.22
C PRO A 49 -11.17 -8.04 4.85
N SER A 50 -9.88 -8.02 4.59
CA SER A 50 -8.89 -8.81 5.31
C SER A 50 -8.49 -8.16 6.65
N SER A 51 -7.89 -8.94 7.56
CA SER A 51 -7.36 -8.43 8.83
C SER A 51 -6.26 -7.39 8.63
N GLU A 52 -5.44 -7.55 7.59
CA GLU A 52 -4.46 -6.57 7.16
C GLU A 52 -4.49 -6.45 5.63
N GLY A 53 -4.15 -5.30 5.11
CA GLY A 53 -3.98 -5.15 3.68
C GLY A 53 -3.50 -3.77 3.31
N GLN A 54 -3.34 -3.59 2.01
CA GLN A 54 -2.96 -2.31 1.45
C GLN A 54 -3.57 -2.09 0.07
N MET A 55 -3.83 -0.82 -0.24
CA MET A 55 -4.08 -0.31 -1.58
C MET A 55 -2.94 0.65 -1.92
N PHE A 56 -2.43 0.56 -3.13
CA PHE A 56 -1.36 1.44 -3.59
C PHE A 56 -1.54 1.82 -5.05
N ASN A 57 -1.04 3.00 -5.39
CA ASN A 57 -0.95 3.51 -6.75
C ASN A 57 0.32 4.36 -6.91
N GLU A 58 0.40 5.15 -7.98
CA GLU A 58 1.54 6.01 -8.24
C GLU A 58 1.70 7.14 -7.21
N LYS A 59 0.62 7.57 -6.54
CA LYS A 59 0.62 8.71 -5.61
C LYS A 59 0.75 8.29 -4.15
N LEU A 60 0.06 7.23 -3.75
CA LEU A 60 -0.07 6.87 -2.35
C LEU A 60 -0.15 5.37 -2.11
N GLU A 61 0.09 4.99 -0.86
CA GLU A 61 -0.27 3.70 -0.30
C GLU A 61 -1.09 3.91 0.98
N LEU A 62 -2.22 3.23 1.07
CA LEU A 62 -3.03 3.08 2.27
C LEU A 62 -2.85 1.67 2.80
N ARG A 63 -2.38 1.53 4.05
CA ARG A 63 -2.36 0.25 4.77
C ARG A 63 -3.41 0.26 5.84
N TRP A 64 -4.13 -0.85 5.97
CA TRP A 64 -5.04 -1.05 7.09
C TRP A 64 -4.62 -2.27 7.93
N LYS A 65 -4.89 -2.17 9.22
CA LYS A 65 -4.80 -3.28 10.17
C LYS A 65 -6.00 -3.25 11.10
N LYS A 66 -6.71 -4.37 11.18
CA LYS A 66 -7.87 -4.54 12.07
C LYS A 66 -7.40 -4.53 13.52
N ASN A 67 -8.12 -3.81 14.37
CA ASN A 67 -7.94 -3.75 15.81
C ASN A 67 -9.30 -3.83 16.52
N ASN A 68 -9.31 -3.75 17.86
CA ASN A 68 -10.54 -3.85 18.65
C ASN A 68 -11.53 -2.69 18.42
N LYS A 69 -11.10 -1.60 17.78
CA LYS A 69 -11.90 -0.40 17.48
C LYS A 69 -12.28 -0.28 16.01
N GLY A 70 -12.01 -1.30 15.18
CA GLY A 70 -12.21 -1.26 13.73
C GLY A 70 -10.88 -1.41 12.98
N TYR A 71 -10.44 -0.36 12.27
CA TYR A 71 -9.24 -0.38 11.44
C TYR A 71 -8.32 0.81 11.72
N GLN A 72 -7.05 0.53 11.99
CA GLN A 72 -6.01 1.54 11.99
C GLN A 72 -5.44 1.67 10.58
N ILE A 73 -5.41 2.90 10.07
CA ILE A 73 -4.94 3.23 8.73
C ILE A 73 -3.61 3.98 8.82
N LEU A 74 -2.66 3.59 7.99
CA LEU A 74 -1.44 4.35 7.69
C LEU A 74 -1.49 4.81 6.23
N LEU A 75 -1.33 6.10 6.01
CA LEU A 75 -1.20 6.73 4.71
C LEU A 75 0.27 7.09 4.46
N LEU A 76 0.78 6.69 3.29
CA LEU A 76 2.10 7.01 2.77
C LEU A 76 1.92 7.69 1.41
N SER A 77 2.04 9.01 1.34
CA SER A 77 1.69 9.82 0.16
C SER A 77 2.86 10.68 -0.32
N ASN A 78 3.00 10.83 -1.64
CA ASN A 78 3.84 11.86 -2.29
C ASN A 78 3.03 13.09 -2.76
N ALA A 79 1.76 13.16 -2.37
CA ALA A 79 0.85 14.25 -2.64
C ALA A 79 0.56 15.07 -1.37
N ASP A 80 -0.30 16.08 -1.50
CA ASP A 80 -0.62 16.98 -0.41
C ASP A 80 -1.29 16.27 0.78
N PRO A 81 -1.14 16.81 1.99
CA PRO A 81 -1.76 16.26 3.19
C PRO A 81 -3.26 16.07 3.01
N LEU A 82 -3.77 14.91 3.44
CA LEU A 82 -5.21 14.69 3.55
C LEU A 82 -5.66 15.17 4.94
N PRO A 83 -6.54 16.19 5.05
CA PRO A 83 -6.93 16.78 6.34
C PRO A 83 -7.54 15.79 7.32
N GLU A 84 -8.10 14.69 6.80
CA GLU A 84 -8.71 13.62 7.59
C GLU A 84 -7.72 12.67 8.28
N PHE A 85 -6.40 12.86 8.08
CA PHE A 85 -5.34 12.08 8.70
C PHE A 85 -4.54 12.92 9.69
N SER A 86 -4.26 12.35 10.86
CA SER A 86 -3.30 12.94 11.79
C SER A 86 -1.88 12.75 11.25
N PRO A 87 -1.08 13.83 11.09
CA PRO A 87 0.28 13.73 10.58
C PRO A 87 1.16 12.91 11.53
N LEU A 88 2.02 12.09 10.96
CA LEU A 88 3.03 11.32 11.69
C LEU A 88 4.42 11.83 11.30
N GLY A 89 5.24 12.20 12.29
CA GLY A 89 6.57 12.77 12.05
C GLY A 89 6.54 14.22 11.56
N LYS A 90 7.72 14.84 11.40
CA LYS A 90 7.85 16.27 11.06
C LYS A 90 8.60 16.54 9.75
N THR A 91 9.45 15.62 9.28
CA THR A 91 10.30 15.85 8.10
C THR A 91 10.53 14.59 7.29
N TRP A 92 9.78 14.42 6.19
CA TRP A 92 9.89 13.26 5.30
C TRP A 92 10.61 13.61 3.99
N LYS A 93 11.52 12.73 3.57
CA LYS A 93 12.05 12.66 2.20
C LYS A 93 11.65 11.32 1.58
N THR A 94 11.48 11.29 0.27
CA THR A 94 11.19 10.05 -0.44
C THR A 94 12.32 9.67 -1.37
N LYS A 95 12.49 8.35 -1.58
CA LYS A 95 13.39 7.81 -2.59
C LYS A 95 12.70 6.67 -3.32
N LEU A 96 12.56 6.79 -4.63
CA LEU A 96 12.05 5.72 -5.49
C LEU A 96 13.12 4.65 -5.67
N ARG A 97 12.71 3.38 -5.63
CA ARG A 97 13.55 2.20 -5.82
C ARG A 97 12.83 1.20 -6.71
N ASP A 98 13.58 0.57 -7.57
CA ASP A 98 13.06 -0.47 -8.45
C ASP A 98 12.68 -1.70 -7.63
N ALA A 99 11.58 -2.32 -8.01
CA ALA A 99 11.15 -3.59 -7.45
C ALA A 99 10.81 -4.54 -8.59
N PHE A 100 11.16 -5.80 -8.40
CA PHE A 100 10.95 -6.83 -9.39
C PHE A 100 10.23 -7.99 -8.72
N PHE A 101 9.26 -8.56 -9.43
CA PHE A 101 8.71 -9.85 -9.06
C PHE A 101 9.66 -10.96 -9.51
N TYR A 102 9.58 -12.09 -8.84
CA TYR A 102 10.19 -13.30 -9.37
C TYR A 102 9.59 -13.64 -10.73
N ASP A 103 10.47 -13.84 -11.70
CA ASP A 103 10.15 -14.14 -13.09
C ASP A 103 9.24 -15.38 -13.20
N LYS A 104 8.14 -15.24 -13.95
CA LYS A 104 7.16 -16.30 -14.19
C LYS A 104 7.68 -17.38 -15.14
N GLU A 105 8.65 -17.06 -15.99
CA GLU A 105 9.10 -17.97 -17.04
C GLU A 105 10.17 -18.97 -16.58
N ASN A 106 10.85 -18.73 -15.44
CA ASN A 106 12.13 -19.42 -15.23
C ASN A 106 12.42 -20.07 -13.86
N ARG A 107 11.51 -20.15 -12.86
CA ARG A 107 11.79 -20.93 -11.63
C ARG A 107 10.55 -21.55 -11.01
N GLU A 108 10.56 -22.87 -10.83
CA GLU A 108 9.72 -23.53 -9.84
C GLU A 108 9.91 -22.82 -8.50
N THR A 109 8.82 -22.27 -7.95
CA THR A 109 8.87 -21.74 -6.60
C THR A 109 8.76 -22.92 -5.63
N ARG A 110 9.45 -22.87 -4.50
CA ARG A 110 9.25 -23.85 -3.41
C ARG A 110 7.87 -23.72 -2.75
N PHE A 111 7.04 -22.78 -3.20
CA PHE A 111 5.73 -22.52 -2.64
C PHE A 111 4.66 -23.32 -3.39
N PRO A 112 3.79 -24.06 -2.66
CA PRO A 112 2.75 -24.88 -3.29
C PRO A 112 1.68 -24.06 -4.03
N ARG A 113 1.56 -22.75 -3.75
CA ARG A 113 0.64 -21.84 -4.45
C ARG A 113 1.42 -20.71 -5.10
N LYS A 114 1.17 -20.49 -6.39
CA LYS A 114 1.75 -19.36 -7.13
C LYS A 114 1.24 -18.03 -6.58
N PHE A 115 2.11 -17.03 -6.54
CA PHE A 115 1.76 -15.68 -6.16
C PHE A 115 1.13 -14.94 -7.35
N LYS A 116 -0.12 -14.49 -7.19
CA LYS A 116 -0.84 -13.76 -8.23
C LYS A 116 -0.31 -12.32 -8.31
N VAL A 117 0.03 -11.86 -9.51
CA VAL A 117 0.54 -10.50 -9.76
C VAL A 117 -0.13 -9.94 -11.00
N GLU A 118 -0.97 -8.92 -10.79
CA GLU A 118 -1.64 -8.14 -11.84
C GLU A 118 -1.02 -6.74 -12.01
N CYS A 119 -0.04 -6.36 -11.19
CA CYS A 119 0.70 -5.10 -11.31
C CYS A 119 1.95 -5.31 -12.18
N PRO A 120 2.05 -4.68 -13.36
CA PRO A 120 3.18 -4.91 -14.27
C PRO A 120 4.45 -4.15 -13.85
N ASN A 121 4.31 -2.92 -13.35
CA ASN A 121 5.43 -1.99 -13.14
C ASN A 121 5.57 -1.61 -11.66
N ILE A 122 5.80 -2.59 -10.79
CA ILE A 122 5.94 -2.32 -9.37
C ILE A 122 7.26 -1.58 -9.06
N ALA A 123 7.20 -0.70 -8.07
CA ALA A 123 8.36 -0.07 -7.46
C ALA A 123 8.13 0.06 -5.95
N GLN A 124 9.16 0.55 -5.27
CA GLN A 124 9.12 0.89 -3.86
C GLN A 124 9.42 2.36 -3.66
N ARG A 125 8.70 3.02 -2.76
CA ARG A 125 8.96 4.39 -2.32
C ARG A 125 9.37 4.37 -0.86
N TYR A 126 10.61 4.72 -0.58
CA TYR A 126 11.15 4.77 0.77
C TYR A 126 10.77 6.12 1.36
N PHE A 127 10.30 6.13 2.60
CA PHE A 127 10.04 7.33 3.39
C PHE A 127 11.13 7.42 4.46
N LEU A 128 11.98 8.41 4.29
CA LEU A 128 13.15 8.65 5.11
C LEU A 128 12.91 9.85 6.02
N ASP A 129 13.37 9.74 7.26
CA ASP A 129 13.53 10.91 8.10
C ASP A 129 14.62 11.82 7.53
N ALA A 130 14.30 13.09 7.31
CA ALA A 130 15.18 14.01 6.60
C ALA A 130 16.47 14.36 7.36
N GLN A 131 16.47 14.19 8.69
CA GLN A 131 17.59 14.56 9.57
C GLN A 131 18.56 13.39 9.75
N THR A 132 18.03 12.18 9.91
CA THR A 132 18.80 10.97 10.22
C THR A 132 19.07 10.10 8.98
N ALA A 133 18.40 10.36 7.86
CA ALA A 133 18.37 9.50 6.67
C ALA A 133 17.88 8.06 6.96
N THR A 134 17.23 7.83 8.10
CA THR A 134 16.67 6.53 8.47
C THR A 134 15.42 6.24 7.65
N VAL A 135 15.34 5.05 7.06
CA VAL A 135 14.12 4.57 6.38
C VAL A 135 13.13 4.09 7.43
N HIS A 136 12.00 4.79 7.59
CA HIS A 136 10.93 4.38 8.51
C HIS A 136 9.85 3.56 7.82
N PHE A 137 9.54 3.87 6.56
CA PHE A 137 8.52 3.17 5.79
C PHE A 137 8.99 2.88 4.38
N ILE A 138 8.53 1.76 3.83
CA ILE A 138 8.75 1.37 2.43
C ILE A 138 7.37 1.10 1.84
N ALA A 139 6.82 2.02 1.05
CA ALA A 139 5.55 1.83 0.36
C ALA A 139 5.75 1.09 -0.96
N LEU A 140 4.78 0.26 -1.36
CA LEU A 140 4.65 -0.15 -2.75
C LEU A 140 4.10 1.00 -3.58
N THR A 141 4.56 1.09 -4.82
CA THR A 141 4.06 2.07 -5.78
C THR A 141 4.16 1.52 -7.20
N VAL A 142 3.61 2.25 -8.15
CA VAL A 142 3.60 1.89 -9.57
C VAL A 142 4.46 2.90 -10.32
N LYS A 143 5.38 2.43 -11.16
CA LYS A 143 6.10 3.32 -12.09
C LYS A 143 5.16 3.70 -13.22
N THR A 144 4.95 4.99 -13.39
CA THR A 144 4.44 5.55 -14.64
C THR A 144 5.50 5.41 -15.73
N GLN A 145 5.13 5.09 -16.97
CA GLN A 145 6.08 4.85 -18.08
C GLN A 145 6.96 6.06 -18.46
N ASN A 146 6.83 7.19 -17.76
CA ASN A 146 7.54 8.45 -18.02
C ASN A 146 8.54 8.85 -16.91
N ASP A 147 8.84 7.98 -15.94
CA ASP A 147 9.83 8.21 -14.87
C ASP A 147 11.09 7.35 -15.01
#